data_AF-A0A971T983-F1
#
_entry.id   AF-A0A971T983-F1
#
_cell.length_a   1.000
_cell.length_b   1.000
_cell.length_c   1.000
_cell.angle_alpha   90.00
_cell.angle_beta   90.00
_cell.angle_gamma   90.00
#
_symmetry.space_group_name_H-M   'P 1'
#
loop_
_entity.id
_entity.type
_entity.pdbx_description
1 polymer ?
#
loop_
_entity_poly.entity_id
_entity_poly.type
_entity_poly.pdbx_seq_one_letter_code
_entity_poly.pdbx_strand_id
1 'polypeptide(L)' 'MPKNEEAMRRMDEAASAAHEELARNLEAWSARDLAAWWANWYLKAGHKRLGRILVAIQKRSA' A
#
# COMPACT_ATOMS: atom_id res chain seq x y z
N MET A 1 8.79 -20.64 -15.86
CA MET A 1 7.85 -20.83 -14.73
C MET A 1 6.93 -19.61 -14.66
N PRO A 2 5.64 -19.72 -15.03
CA PRO A 2 4.73 -18.56 -15.14
C PRO A 2 3.93 -18.22 -13.88
N LYS A 3 3.98 -19.06 -12.82
CA LYS A 3 3.20 -18.83 -11.58
C LYS A 3 3.63 -17.57 -10.79
N ASN A 4 4.85 -17.08 -11.01
CA ASN A 4 5.41 -15.97 -10.24
C ASN A 4 5.00 -14.60 -10.81
N GLU A 5 4.79 -14.49 -12.13
CA GLU A 5 4.46 -13.21 -12.78
C GLU A 5 3.02 -12.78 -12.47
N GLU A 6 2.05 -13.69 -12.57
CA GLU A 6 0.66 -13.40 -12.23
C GLU A 6 0.51 -13.04 -10.74
N ALA A 7 1.22 -13.74 -9.85
CA ALA A 7 1.25 -13.42 -8.42
C ALA A 7 1.85 -12.03 -8.17
N MET A 8 2.96 -11.70 -8.84
CA MET A 8 3.58 -10.38 -8.76
C MET A 8 2.67 -9.27 -9.29
N ARG A 9 1.97 -9.51 -10.40
CA ARG A 9 1.00 -8.56 -10.96
C ARG A 9 -0.13 -8.27 -9.98
N ARG A 10 -0.71 -9.30 -9.34
CA ARG A 10 -1.75 -9.12 -8.31
C ARG A 10 -1.25 -8.33 -7.10
N MET A 11 0.00 -8.52 -6.69
CA MET A 11 0.60 -7.72 -5.61
C MET A 11 0.80 -6.26 -6.02
N ASP A 12 1.16 -6.01 -7.28
CA ASP A 12 1.31 -4.66 -7.83
C ASP A 12 -0.06 -3.96 -7.95
N GLU A 13 -1.09 -4.66 -8.43
CA GLU A 13 -2.48 -4.18 -8.46
C GLU A 13 -2.98 -3.84 -7.06
N ALA A 14 -2.75 -4.73 -6.09
CA ALA A 14 -3.10 -4.49 -4.68
C ALA A 14 -2.36 -3.28 -4.09
N ALA A 15 -1.09 -3.08 -4.45
CA ALA A 15 -0.32 -1.92 -4.01
C ALA A 15 -0.87 -0.62 -4.60
N SER A 16 -1.28 -0.61 -5.87
CA SER A 16 -1.92 0.56 -6.50
C SER A 16 -3.24 0.92 -5.81
N ALA A 17 -4.09 -0.07 -5.53
CA ALA A 17 -5.33 0.15 -4.79
C ALA A 17 -5.08 0.68 -3.37
N ALA A 18 -4.09 0.12 -2.66
CA ALA A 18 -3.69 0.58 -1.34
C ALA A 18 -3.19 2.04 -1.34
N HIS A 19 -2.41 2.42 -2.37
CA HIS A 19 -1.92 3.79 -2.54
C HIS A 19 -3.07 4.78 -2.73
N GLU A 20 -4.02 4.46 -3.60
CA GLU A 20 -5.19 5.32 -3.83
C GLU A 20 -6.05 5.49 -2.58
N GLU A 21 -6.29 4.39 -1.85
CA GLU A 21 -7.05 4.43 -0.60
C GLU A 21 -6.35 5.31 0.43
N LEU A 22 -5.05 5.12 0.62
CA LEU A 22 -4.28 5.92 1.57
C LEU A 22 -4.25 7.40 1.15
N ALA A 23 -3.99 7.71 -0.12
CA ALA A 23 -3.91 9.08 -0.62
C ALA A 23 -5.22 9.86 -0.42
N ARG A 24 -6.38 9.18 -0.52
CA ARG A 24 -7.69 9.81 -0.29
C ARG A 24 -8.03 10.07 1.17
N ASN A 25 -7.44 9.31 2.09
CA ASN A 25 -7.89 9.31 3.49
C ASN A 25 -6.82 9.73 4.51
N LEU A 26 -5.56 9.85 4.11
CA LEU A 26 -4.43 10.06 5.03
C LEU A 26 -4.61 11.26 5.98
N GLU A 27 -5.13 12.38 5.48
CA GLU A 27 -5.30 13.60 6.31
C GLU A 27 -6.34 13.43 7.41
N ALA A 28 -7.31 12.52 7.22
CA ALA A 28 -8.37 12.25 8.19
C ALA A 28 -8.07 11.04 9.08
N TRP A 29 -7.08 10.21 8.71
CA TRP A 29 -6.79 8.96 9.40
C TRP A 29 -5.93 9.17 10.63
N SER A 30 -6.35 8.53 11.72
CA SER A 30 -5.51 8.39 12.91
C SER A 30 -4.41 7.35 12.69
N ALA A 31 -3.44 7.29 13.60
CA ALA A 31 -2.43 6.23 13.61
C ALA A 31 -3.06 4.82 13.69
N ARG A 32 -4.22 4.68 14.35
CA ARG A 32 -4.95 3.41 14.43
C ARG A 32 -5.56 3.00 13.09
N ASP A 33 -6.11 3.95 12.34
CA ASP A 33 -6.67 3.71 11.01
C ASP A 33 -5.56 3.32 10.04
N LEU A 34 -4.40 4.00 10.13
CA LEU A 34 -3.22 3.66 9.34
C LEU A 34 -2.70 2.24 9.65
N ALA A 35 -2.70 1.83 10.93
CA ALA A 35 -2.33 0.47 11.32
C ALA A 35 -3.31 -0.58 10.78
N ALA A 36 -4.61 -0.29 10.80
CA ALA A 36 -5.64 -1.17 10.23
C ALA A 36 -5.50 -1.28 8.70
N TRP A 37 -5.27 -0.16 8.02
CA TRP A 37 -4.95 -0.13 6.58
C TRP A 37 -3.72 -0.98 6.27
N TRP A 38 -2.62 -0.80 7.03
CA TRP A 38 -1.40 -1.58 6.84
C TRP A 38 -1.67 -3.08 6.96
N ALA A 39 -2.39 -3.51 8.00
CA ALA A 39 -2.74 -4.91 8.20
C ALA A 39 -3.61 -5.49 7.06
N ASN A 40 -4.59 -4.72 6.57
CA ASN A 40 -5.47 -5.16 5.46
C ASN A 40 -4.70 -5.39 4.15
N TRP A 41 -3.68 -4.58 3.87
CA TRP A 41 -2.92 -4.66 2.63
C TRP A 41 -1.63 -5.48 2.73
N TYR A 42 -1.13 -5.73 3.95
CA TYR A 42 0.15 -6.40 4.18
C TYR A 42 0.26 -7.75 3.48
N LEU A 43 -0.78 -8.60 3.57
CA LEU A 43 -0.79 -9.92 2.95
C LEU A 43 -1.09 -9.88 1.44
N LYS A 44 -1.63 -8.78 0.93
CA LYS A 44 -2.01 -8.61 -0.48
C LYS A 44 -0.88 -8.01 -1.31
N ALA A 45 -0.31 -6.91 -0.85
CA ALA A 45 0.72 -6.14 -1.55
C ALA A 45 2.15 -6.44 -1.03
N GLY A 46 2.28 -6.87 0.22
CA GLY A 46 3.56 -7.10 0.89
C GLY A 46 4.22 -5.82 1.44
N HIS A 47 4.97 -5.99 2.53
CA HIS A 47 5.56 -4.87 3.29
C HIS A 47 6.46 -3.93 2.46
N LYS A 48 7.23 -4.46 1.49
CA LYS A 48 8.14 -3.64 0.69
C LYS A 48 7.40 -2.62 -0.18
N ARG A 49 6.26 -3.01 -0.76
CA ARG A 49 5.45 -2.13 -1.62
C ARG A 49 4.73 -1.07 -0.78
N LEU A 50 4.13 -1.48 0.33
CA LEU A 50 3.49 -0.56 1.27
C LEU A 50 4.48 0.45 1.87
N GLY A 51 5.69 0.02 2.22
CA GLY A 51 6.73 0.94 2.70
C GLY A 51 7.12 1.99 1.65
N ARG A 52 7.23 1.60 0.37
CA ARG A 52 7.49 2.56 -0.72
C ARG A 52 6.38 3.58 -0.89
N ILE A 53 5.13 3.15 -0.71
CA ILE A 53 3.96 4.02 -0.75
C ILE A 53 4.05 5.11 0.32
N LEU A 54 4.32 4.72 1.57
CA LEU A 54 4.46 5.68 2.69
C LEU A 54 5.57 6.70 2.43
N VAL A 55 6.75 6.24 2.00
CA VAL A 55 7.88 7.12 1.68
C VAL A 55 7.56 8.05 0.50
N ALA A 56 6.87 7.56 -0.53
CA ALA A 56 6.51 8.36 -1.69
C ALA A 56 5.49 9.46 -1.35
N ILE A 57 4.54 9.17 -0.46
CA ILE A 57 3.60 10.17 0.03
C ILE A 57 4.32 11.22 0.87
N GLN A 58 5.17 10.81 1.81
CA GLN A 58 5.94 11.76 2.62
C GLN A 58 6.80 12.70 1.77
N LYS A 59 7.41 12.21 0.68
CA LYS A 59 8.18 13.04 -0.25
C LYS A 59 7.34 14.04 -1.05
N ARG A 60 6.03 13.82 -1.19
CA ARG A 60 5.10 14.76 -1.84
C ARG A 60 4.52 15.78 -0.86
N SER A 61 4.48 15.44 0.42
CA SER A 61 3.99 16.31 1.49
C SER A 61 5.07 17.22 2.11
N ALA A 62 6.33 17.01 1.75
CA ALA A 62 7.49 17.83 2.14
C ALA A 62 7.89 18.78 1.01
#